data_AF-A0A3D2R5U9-F1
#
_entry.id   AF-A0A3D2R5U9-F1
#
_cell.length_a   1.000
_cell.length_b   1.000
_cell.length_c   1.000
_cell.angle_alpha   90.00
_cell.angle_beta   90.00
_cell.angle_gamma   90.00
#
_symmetry.space_group_name_H-M   'P 1'
#
loop_
_entity.id
_entity.type
_entity.pdbx_description
1 polymer ?
#
loop_
_entity_poly.entity_id
_entity_poly.type
_entity_poly.pdbx_seq_one_letter_code
_entity_poly.pdbx_strand_id
1 'polypeptide(L)' 'MKLLKKYLKWISTFFVLIGILLTNLNIYPLNIFFHGIGVIGWTISGIMNKDKAIIVNFGLQIPLFMIGYISLFI' A
#
# COMPACT_ATOMS: atom_id res chain seq x y z
N MET A 1 14.37 -14.30 -9.79
CA MET A 1 13.79 -12.94 -9.97
C MET A 1 12.30 -12.92 -10.37
N LYS A 2 11.83 -13.80 -11.29
CA LYS A 2 10.43 -13.81 -11.77
C LYS A 2 9.40 -14.17 -10.69
N LEU A 3 9.71 -15.13 -9.82
CA LEU A 3 8.84 -15.56 -8.70
C LEU A 3 8.67 -14.45 -7.65
N LEU A 4 9.77 -13.83 -7.22
CA LEU A 4 9.74 -12.72 -6.25
C LEU A 4 8.83 -11.56 -6.73
N LYS A 5 8.97 -11.16 -8.00
CA LYS A 5 8.11 -10.12 -8.62
C LYS A 5 6.63 -10.51 -8.62
N LYS A 6 6.33 -11.80 -8.88
CA LYS A 6 4.96 -12.31 -8.90
C LYS A 6 4.34 -12.28 -7.51
N TYR A 7 5.02 -12.85 -6.51
CA TYR A 7 4.48 -12.93 -5.15
C TYR A 7 4.40 -11.55 -4.48
N LEU A 8 5.35 -10.65 -4.75
CA LEU A 8 5.29 -9.28 -4.24
C LEU A 8 3.96 -8.61 -4.61
N LYS A 9 3.56 -8.64 -5.88
CA LYS A 9 2.28 -8.03 -6.33
C LYS A 9 1.07 -8.61 -5.61
N TRP A 10 1.01 -9.93 -5.49
CA TRP A 10 -0.14 -10.61 -4.86
C TRP A 10 -0.22 -10.35 -3.36
N ILE A 11 0.92 -10.38 -2.66
CA ILE A 11 0.99 -10.06 -1.23
C ILE A 11 0.60 -8.58 -1.03
N SER A 12 1.14 -7.66 -1.84
CA SER A 12 0.75 -6.25 -1.79
C SER A 12 -0.74 -6.04 -2.03
N THR A 13 -1.32 -6.75 -2.99
CA THR A 13 -2.76 -6.69 -3.28
C THR A 13 -3.59 -7.16 -2.09
N PHE A 14 -3.20 -8.26 -1.46
CA PHE A 14 -3.87 -8.77 -0.27
C PHE A 14 -3.90 -7.72 0.86
N PHE A 15 -2.76 -7.10 1.15
CA PHE A 15 -2.66 -6.03 2.15
C PHE A 15 -3.50 -4.79 1.79
N VAL A 16 -3.48 -4.35 0.53
CA VAL A 16 -4.33 -3.24 0.04
C VAL A 16 -5.82 -3.58 0.24
N LEU A 17 -6.26 -4.77 -0.16
CA LEU A 17 -7.66 -5.18 -0.04
C LEU A 17 -8.11 -5.31 1.43
N ILE A 18 -7.24 -5.80 2.32
CA ILE A 18 -7.52 -5.76 3.76
C ILE A 18 -7.65 -4.32 4.23
N GLY A 19 -6.73 -3.44 3.86
CA GLY A 19 -6.81 -2.02 4.21
C GLY A 19 -8.13 -1.38 3.77
N ILE A 20 -8.56 -1.64 2.53
CA ILE A 20 -9.84 -1.17 1.99
C ILE A 20 -11.03 -1.76 2.76
N LEU A 21 -11.01 -3.06 3.08
CA LEU A 21 -12.06 -3.69 3.87
C LEU A 21 -12.17 -3.03 5.25
N LEU A 22 -11.04 -2.87 5.95
CA LEU A 22 -11.00 -2.24 7.27
C LEU A 22 -11.48 -0.77 7.22
N THR A 23 -11.17 -0.03 6.15
CA THR A 23 -11.72 1.32 5.93
C THR A 23 -13.25 1.29 5.81
N ASN A 24 -13.83 0.36 5.04
CA ASN A 24 -15.28 0.25 4.90
C ASN A 24 -15.97 -0.20 6.20
N LEU A 25 -15.25 -0.90 7.07
CA LEU A 25 -15.71 -1.27 8.41
C LEU A 25 -15.43 -0.19 9.47
N ASN A 26 -14.85 0.96 9.08
CA ASN A 26 -14.43 2.05 9.96
C ASN A 26 -13.46 1.62 11.09
N ILE A 27 -12.61 0.62 10.82
CA ILE A 27 -11.62 0.10 11.78
C ILE A 27 -10.31 0.87 11.63
N TYR A 28 -10.19 1.97 12.39
CA TYR A 28 -8.99 2.78 12.50
C TYR A 28 -8.24 2.45 13.82
N PRO A 29 -6.90 2.37 13.83
CA PRO A 29 -5.96 2.70 12.75
C PRO A 29 -5.53 1.53 11.88
N LEU A 30 -6.08 0.34 12.11
CA LEU A 30 -5.62 -0.88 11.44
C LEU A 30 -5.71 -0.79 9.92
N ASN A 31 -6.75 -0.10 9.41
CA ASN A 31 -6.91 0.18 7.99
C ASN A 31 -5.67 0.83 7.34
N ILE A 32 -5.11 1.90 7.91
CA ILE A 32 -3.97 2.62 7.35
C ILE A 32 -2.67 1.81 7.43
N PHE A 33 -2.50 0.98 8.47
CA PHE A 33 -1.36 0.07 8.59
C PHE A 33 -1.37 -1.00 7.49
N PHE A 34 -2.48 -1.72 7.34
CA PHE A 34 -2.58 -2.78 6.32
C PHE A 34 -2.52 -2.19 4.91
N HIS A 35 -3.23 -1.09 4.64
CA HIS A 35 -3.18 -0.44 3.34
C HIS A 35 -1.77 0.07 3.03
N GLY A 36 -1.13 0.75 3.99
CA GLY A 36 0.22 1.30 3.85
C GLY A 36 1.27 0.25 3.50
N ILE A 37 1.23 -0.93 4.14
CA ILE A 37 2.11 -2.07 3.78
C ILE A 37 1.91 -2.49 2.33
N GLY A 38 0.64 -2.60 1.91
CA GLY A 38 0.28 -2.92 0.53
C GLY A 38 0.80 -1.89 -0.48
N VAL A 39 0.67 -0.61 -0.16
CA VAL A 39 1.16 0.53 -0.97
C VAL A 39 2.67 0.48 -1.16
N ILE A 40 3.44 0.24 -0.08
CA ILE A 40 4.91 0.14 -0.16
C ILE A 40 5.29 -1.00 -1.11
N GLY A 41 4.69 -2.17 -0.95
CA GLY A 41 5.01 -3.31 -1.80
C GLY A 41 4.62 -3.11 -3.28
N TRP A 42 3.50 -2.45 -3.57
CA TRP A 42 3.13 -2.07 -4.93
C TRP A 42 4.05 -1.00 -5.53
N THR A 43 4.51 -0.03 -4.73
CA THR A 43 5.48 0.98 -5.15
C THR A 43 6.80 0.34 -5.54
N ILE A 44 7.31 -0.58 -4.71
CA ILE A 44 8.51 -1.38 -5.03
C ILE A 44 8.29 -2.19 -6.32
N SER A 45 7.13 -2.81 -6.48
CA SER A 45 6.79 -3.55 -7.69
C SER A 45 6.75 -2.66 -8.95
N GLY A 46 6.25 -1.44 -8.84
CA GLY A 46 6.29 -0.43 -9.90
C GLY A 46 7.71 -0.10 -10.31
N ILE A 47 8.59 0.18 -9.34
CA ILE A 47 10.02 0.47 -9.57
C ILE A 47 10.71 -0.71 -10.25
N MET A 48 10.52 -1.94 -9.75
CA MET A 48 11.13 -3.17 -10.30
C MET A 48 10.70 -3.48 -11.74
N ASN A 49 9.52 -3.00 -12.15
CA ASN A 49 8.97 -3.20 -13.49
C ASN A 49 9.07 -1.95 -14.37
N LYS A 50 9.65 -0.85 -13.86
CA LYS A 50 9.72 0.46 -14.54
C LYS A 50 8.34 0.97 -14.98
N ASP A 51 7.30 0.62 -14.23
CA ASP A 51 5.91 0.99 -14.52
C ASP A 51 5.57 2.31 -13.82
N LYS A 52 5.62 3.41 -14.58
CA LYS A 52 5.38 4.75 -14.07
C LYS A 52 3.95 4.92 -13.55
N ALA A 53 2.96 4.26 -14.14
CA ALA A 53 1.57 4.38 -13.71
C ALA A 53 1.37 3.77 -12.32
N ILE A 54 1.96 2.59 -12.07
CA ILE A 54 1.95 1.96 -10.75
C ILE A 54 2.70 2.83 -9.72
N ILE A 55 3.88 3.34 -10.07
CA ILE A 55 4.68 4.19 -9.18
C ILE A 55 3.93 5.46 -8.80
N VAL A 56 3.27 6.13 -9.76
CA VAL A 56 2.49 7.34 -9.47
C VAL A 56 1.29 7.01 -8.60
N ASN A 57 0.54 5.95 -8.92
CA ASN A 57 -0.65 5.58 -8.16
C ASN A 57 -0.33 5.25 -6.69
N PHE A 58 0.58 4.32 -6.45
CA PHE A 58 0.90 3.88 -5.09
C PHE A 58 1.92 4.80 -4.39
N GLY A 59 2.89 5.36 -5.13
CA GLY A 59 3.88 6.28 -4.55
C GLY A 59 3.24 7.54 -3.98
N LEU A 60 2.23 8.11 -4.64
CA LEU A 60 1.49 9.27 -4.12
C LEU A 60 0.60 8.93 -2.91
N GLN A 61 0.22 7.67 -2.73
CA GLN A 61 -0.52 7.24 -1.54
C GLN A 61 0.35 7.23 -0.28
N ILE A 62 1.68 7.09 -0.40
CA ILE A 62 2.60 7.12 0.75
C ILE A 62 2.49 8.42 1.55
N PRO A 63 2.65 9.64 0.97
CA PRO A 63 2.49 10.88 1.72
C PRO A 63 1.05 11.07 2.25
N LEU A 64 0.03 10.59 1.54
CA LEU A 64 -1.36 10.64 2.03
C LEU A 64 -1.54 9.79 3.30
N PHE A 65 -1.01 8.56 3.31
CA PHE A 65 -1.01 7.72 4.51
C PHE A 65 -0.12 8.31 5.61
N MET A 66 0.96 9.00 5.27
CA MET A 66 1.84 9.66 6.25
C MET A 66 1.09 10.72 7.06
N ILE A 67 0.19 11.48 6.44
CA ILE A 67 -0.72 12.40 7.15
C ILE A 67 -1.60 11.62 8.14
N GLY A 68 -2.17 10.49 7.71
CA GLY A 68 -2.97 9.62 8.56
C GLY A 68 -2.20 9.03 9.75
N TYR A 69 -0.92 8.71 9.59
CA TYR A 69 -0.05 8.26 10.68
C TYR A 69 0.31 9.40 11.64
N ILE A 70 0.61 10.60 11.14
CA ILE A 70 0.90 11.76 12.00
C ILE A 70 -0.31 12.08 12.89
N SER A 71 -1.52 11.98 12.34
CA SER A 71 -2.77 12.17 13.09
C SER A 71 -3.00 11.15 14.22
N LEU A 72 -2.21 10.07 14.33
CA LEU A 72 -2.27 9.16 15.48
C LEU A 72 -1.57 9.70 16.73
N PHE A 73 -0.61 10.60 16.53
CA PHE A 73 0.29 11.08 17.57
C PHE A 73 -0.02 12.53 18.01
N ILE A 74 -0.93 13.20 17.31
CA ILE A 74 -1.43 14.54 17.62
C ILE A 74 -2.85 14.41 18.17
#